data_AF-A0A9D2U9G9-F1
#
_entry.id   AF-A0A9D2U9G9-F1
#
_cell.length_a   1.000
_cell.length_b   1.000
_cell.length_c   1.000
_cell.angle_alpha   90.00
_cell.angle_beta   90.00
_cell.angle_gamma   90.00
#
_symmetry.space_group_name_H-M   'P 1'
#
loop_
_entity.id
_entity.type
_entity.pdbx_description
1 polymer ?
#
loop_
_entity_poly.entity_id
_entity_poly.type
_entity_poly.pdbx_seq_one_letter_code
_entity_poly.pdbx_strand_id
1 'polypeptide(L)'
;DEQVTRMCQAFFRLPFDRRSTITHADAEEWIRQPQRAQSIDVLMVDVYDAEAQGPVCSSLAFYEACAQALRPEGMVSINLFGSHPSYEENLRHIKKAFHGRVLVFPEIDEGNVVVFAFADQKLLNMSTQALLDRATQVEVQTRLPARRWAKMLLAMRPIDSTFTIP
;
A
#
# COMPACT_ATOMS: atom_id res chain seq x y z
N ASP A 1 9.76 12.55 -11.34
CA ASP A 1 10.73 12.98 -12.37
C ASP A 1 10.13 12.79 -13.77
N GLU A 2 10.10 13.86 -14.57
CA GLU A 2 9.66 13.82 -15.97
C GLU A 2 10.53 12.92 -16.85
N GLN A 3 11.84 12.87 -16.59
CA GLN A 3 12.78 12.10 -17.41
C GLN A 3 12.49 10.59 -17.30
N VAL A 4 12.22 10.12 -16.07
CA VAL A 4 11.76 8.74 -15.82
C VAL A 4 10.50 8.43 -16.61
N THR A 5 9.54 9.35 -16.63
CA THR A 5 8.29 9.15 -17.40
C THR A 5 8.57 9.01 -18.90
N ARG A 6 9.39 9.90 -19.48
CA ARG A 6 9.76 9.85 -20.90
C ARG A 6 10.48 8.55 -21.25
N MET A 7 11.38 8.09 -20.37
CA MET A 7 12.08 6.82 -20.53
C MET A 7 11.11 5.62 -20.51
N CYS A 8 10.17 5.60 -19.55
CA CYS A 8 9.15 4.56 -19.45
C CYS A 8 8.23 4.50 -20.69
N GLN A 9 7.88 5.65 -21.26
CA GLN A 9 7.10 5.73 -22.50
C GLN A 9 7.91 5.22 -23.71
N ALA A 10 9.18 5.62 -23.81
CA ALA A 10 10.03 5.25 -24.94
C ALA A 10 10.46 3.77 -24.92
N PHE A 11 10.72 3.19 -23.75
CA PHE A 11 11.40 1.89 -23.66
C PHE A 11 10.66 0.82 -22.85
N PHE A 12 9.74 1.20 -21.95
CA PHE A 12 9.05 0.26 -21.05
C PHE A 12 7.55 0.11 -21.34
N ARG A 13 7.11 0.55 -22.53
CA ARG A 13 5.72 0.41 -23.01
C ARG A 13 4.67 1.00 -22.05
N LEU A 14 5.01 2.09 -21.34
CA LEU A 14 4.04 2.80 -20.52
C LEU A 14 2.92 3.38 -21.42
N PRO A 15 1.66 2.90 -21.31
CA PRO A 15 0.62 3.26 -22.25
C PRO A 15 0.03 4.64 -21.97
N PHE A 16 -0.42 5.33 -23.02
CA PHE A 16 -1.31 6.48 -22.91
C PHE A 16 -2.76 5.97 -22.86
N ASP A 17 -3.30 5.74 -21.66
CA ASP A 17 -4.69 5.33 -21.43
C ASP A 17 -5.45 6.48 -20.74
N ARG A 18 -6.69 6.78 -21.17
CA ARG A 18 -7.52 7.82 -20.53
C ARG A 18 -7.86 7.51 -19.06
N ARG A 19 -7.73 6.24 -18.65
CA ARG A 19 -7.87 5.79 -17.26
C ARG A 19 -6.62 6.00 -16.42
N SER A 20 -5.51 6.40 -17.03
CA SER A 20 -4.22 6.67 -16.38
C SER A 20 -3.85 8.13 -16.50
N THR A 21 -3.41 8.74 -15.42
CA THR A 21 -2.91 10.12 -15.42
C THR A 21 -1.58 10.15 -14.68
N ILE A 22 -0.57 10.73 -15.31
CA ILE A 22 0.74 10.92 -14.72
C ILE A 22 0.82 12.35 -14.23
N THR A 23 1.06 12.52 -12.93
CA THR A 23 1.26 13.84 -12.32
C THR A 23 2.70 13.94 -11.85
N HIS A 24 3.42 14.97 -12.31
CA HIS A 24 4.75 15.29 -11.80
C HIS A 24 4.62 16.28 -10.66
N ALA A 25 4.70 15.78 -9.43
CA ALA A 25 4.64 16.56 -8.20
C ALA A 25 5.44 15.84 -7.12
N ASP A 26 5.79 16.56 -6.06
CA ASP A 26 6.21 15.94 -4.80
C ASP A 26 5.05 15.12 -4.22
N ALA A 27 5.33 13.90 -3.77
CA ALA A 27 4.29 12.98 -3.33
C ALA A 27 3.63 13.43 -2.01
N GLU A 28 4.42 14.05 -1.11
CA GLU A 28 3.91 14.56 0.16
C GLU A 28 3.06 15.81 -0.06
N GLU A 29 3.47 16.73 -0.93
CA GLU A 29 2.65 17.87 -1.31
C GLU A 29 1.35 17.42 -2.01
N TRP A 30 1.45 16.48 -2.95
CA TRP A 30 0.30 16.00 -3.72
C TRP A 30 -0.77 15.35 -2.85
N ILE A 31 -0.37 14.49 -1.90
CA ILE A 31 -1.33 13.77 -1.06
C ILE A 31 -2.02 14.67 -0.03
N ARG A 32 -1.36 15.78 0.37
CA ARG A 32 -1.91 16.78 1.32
C ARG A 32 -2.92 17.74 0.69
N GLN A 33 -3.11 17.70 -0.63
CA GLN A 33 -4.08 18.55 -1.31
C GLN A 33 -5.50 18.28 -0.79
N PRO A 34 -6.29 19.31 -0.42
CA PRO A 34 -7.63 19.12 0.16
C PRO A 34 -8.58 18.28 -0.70
N GLN A 35 -8.42 18.32 -2.02
CA GLN A 35 -9.24 17.56 -2.97
C GLN A 35 -8.96 16.06 -2.91
N ARG A 36 -7.89 15.62 -2.22
CA ARG A 36 -7.55 14.21 -2.03
C ARG A 36 -8.29 13.56 -0.88
N ALA A 37 -8.80 14.34 0.07
CA ALA A 37 -9.53 13.81 1.21
C ALA A 37 -10.66 12.88 0.75
N GLN A 38 -10.64 11.64 1.23
CA GLN A 38 -11.63 10.60 0.91
C GLN A 38 -11.88 10.41 -0.60
N SER A 39 -10.83 10.50 -1.42
CA SER A 39 -10.95 10.40 -2.88
C SER A 39 -10.39 9.10 -3.47
N ILE A 40 -9.61 8.34 -2.69
CA ILE A 40 -8.83 7.19 -3.17
C ILE A 40 -9.37 5.88 -2.58
N ASP A 41 -9.71 4.92 -3.44
CA ASP A 41 -10.11 3.56 -3.00
C ASP A 41 -8.88 2.71 -2.62
N VAL A 42 -7.82 2.76 -3.44
CA VAL A 42 -6.56 2.05 -3.20
C VAL A 42 -5.38 2.96 -3.51
N LEU A 43 -4.47 3.11 -2.54
CA LEU A 43 -3.22 3.85 -2.69
C LEU A 43 -2.04 2.88 -2.70
N MET A 44 -1.03 3.16 -3.51
CA MET A 44 0.24 2.43 -3.49
C MET A 44 1.37 3.43 -3.27
N VAL A 45 2.15 3.22 -2.22
CA VAL A 45 3.34 4.02 -1.87
C VAL A 45 4.56 3.17 -2.14
N ASP A 46 5.27 3.51 -3.21
CA ASP A 46 6.51 2.88 -3.66
C ASP A 46 7.50 3.99 -4.01
N VAL A 47 7.93 4.74 -2.98
CA VAL A 47 8.72 5.96 -3.13
C VAL A 47 10.06 5.77 -2.44
N TYR A 48 11.12 5.72 -3.23
CA TYR A 48 12.51 5.66 -2.80
C TYR A 48 13.27 6.89 -3.30
N ASP A 49 14.35 7.23 -2.60
CA ASP A 49 15.28 8.25 -3.10
C ASP A 49 16.00 7.75 -4.37
N ALA A 50 16.70 8.67 -5.04
CA ALA A 50 17.41 8.37 -6.29
C ALA A 50 18.56 7.35 -6.12
N GLU A 51 19.02 7.14 -4.89
CA GLU A 51 20.05 6.16 -4.55
C GLU A 51 19.45 4.82 -4.08
N ALA A 52 18.11 4.72 -4.04
CA ALA A 52 17.35 3.63 -3.45
C ALA A 52 17.73 3.32 -1.99
N GLN A 53 18.24 4.31 -1.26
CA GLN A 53 18.79 4.13 0.08
C GLN A 53 17.73 4.29 1.16
N GLY A 54 16.70 5.11 0.97
CA GLY A 54 15.62 5.22 1.94
C GLY A 54 14.31 5.82 1.38
N PRO A 55 13.23 5.75 2.18
CA PRO A 55 11.97 6.39 1.84
C PRO A 55 12.10 7.92 1.90
N VAL A 56 11.82 8.59 0.78
CA VAL A 56 11.73 10.07 0.71
C VAL A 56 10.54 10.58 1.55
N CYS A 57 9.50 9.76 1.70
CA CYS A 57 8.31 10.07 2.48
C CYS A 57 8.13 9.04 3.60
N SER A 58 8.54 9.39 4.82
CA SER A 58 8.56 8.49 5.99
C SER A 58 7.97 9.09 7.27
N SER A 59 7.52 10.34 7.20
CA SER A 59 7.01 11.06 8.36
C SER A 59 5.62 10.55 8.78
N LEU A 60 5.31 10.66 10.08
CA LEU A 60 3.95 10.41 10.57
C LEU A 60 2.91 11.24 9.81
N ALA A 61 3.20 12.52 9.57
CA ALA A 61 2.28 13.44 8.93
C ALA A 61 2.00 13.06 7.47
N PHE A 62 2.98 12.48 6.77
CA PHE A 62 2.78 11.90 5.44
C PHE A 62 1.80 10.73 5.50
N TYR A 63 2.02 9.77 6.40
CA TYR A 63 1.11 8.62 6.52
C TYR A 63 -0.29 9.00 7.01
N GLU A 64 -0.41 10.02 7.86
CA GLU A 64 -1.71 10.59 8.24
C GLU A 64 -2.43 11.21 7.04
N ALA A 65 -1.71 11.92 6.17
CA ALA A 65 -2.27 12.44 4.92
C ALA A 65 -2.70 11.29 3.97
N CYS A 66 -1.91 10.22 3.88
CA CYS A 66 -2.32 9.00 3.16
C CYS A 66 -3.63 8.44 3.73
N ALA A 67 -3.75 8.32 5.05
CA ALA A 67 -4.96 7.82 5.70
C ALA A 67 -6.19 8.71 5.44
N GLN A 68 -6.02 10.03 5.46
CA GLN A 68 -7.08 11.00 5.16
C GLN A 68 -7.53 10.97 3.70
N ALA A 69 -6.63 10.65 2.77
CA ALA A 69 -6.94 10.58 1.35
C ALA A 69 -7.79 9.36 0.97
N LEU A 70 -7.75 8.30 1.78
CA LEU A 70 -8.52 7.09 1.54
C LEU A 70 -10.01 7.31 1.80
N ARG A 71 -10.84 6.73 0.93
CA ARG A 71 -12.27 6.57 1.16
C ARG A 71 -12.52 5.61 2.33
N PRO A 72 -13.73 5.63 2.92
CA PRO A 72 -14.21 4.50 3.72
C PRO A 72 -13.98 3.20 2.94
N GLU A 73 -13.58 2.14 3.63
CA GLU A 73 -13.24 0.84 3.04
C GLU A 73 -12.00 0.86 2.11
N GLY A 74 -11.28 1.98 2.04
CA GLY A 74 -10.06 2.10 1.26
C GLY A 74 -8.83 1.50 1.96
N MET A 75 -7.78 1.26 1.18
CA MET A 75 -6.52 0.73 1.70
C MET A 75 -5.30 1.35 1.03
N VAL A 76 -4.16 1.28 1.71
CA VAL A 76 -2.84 1.59 1.15
C VAL A 76 -1.94 0.36 1.21
N SER A 77 -1.14 0.17 0.17
CA SER A 77 0.02 -0.72 0.16
C SER A 77 1.29 0.11 0.19
N ILE A 78 2.20 -0.18 1.12
CA ILE A 78 3.44 0.57 1.33
C ILE A 78 4.61 -0.41 1.20
N ASN A 79 5.56 -0.11 0.31
CA ASN A 79 6.80 -0.86 0.18
C ASN A 79 7.86 -0.26 1.13
N LEU A 80 8.48 -1.09 1.96
CA LEU A 80 9.53 -0.71 2.90
C LEU A 80 10.78 -1.56 2.66
N PHE A 81 11.95 -1.01 2.95
CA PHE A 81 13.20 -1.78 3.00
C PHE A 81 13.45 -2.25 4.43
N GLY A 82 13.28 -3.55 4.69
CA GLY A 82 13.32 -4.18 6.01
C GLY A 82 14.68 -4.09 6.70
N SER A 83 15.77 -4.11 5.93
CA SER A 83 17.13 -3.97 6.45
C SER A 83 17.59 -2.51 6.65
N HIS A 84 16.76 -1.53 6.29
CA HIS A 84 17.10 -0.11 6.48
C HIS A 84 16.96 0.31 7.96
N PRO A 85 17.86 1.16 8.50
CA PRO A 85 17.73 1.69 9.86
C PRO A 85 16.41 2.40 10.15
N SER A 86 15.74 2.94 9.12
CA SER A 86 14.45 3.63 9.26
C SER A 86 13.23 2.70 9.27
N TYR A 87 13.39 1.39 9.04
CA TYR A 87 12.26 0.45 8.95
C TYR A 87 11.34 0.51 10.17
N GLU A 88 11.90 0.38 11.37
CA GLU A 88 11.12 0.36 12.61
C GLU A 88 10.37 1.67 12.85
N GLU A 89 10.99 2.80 12.51
CA GLU A 89 10.37 4.12 12.63
C GLU A 89 9.22 4.29 11.63
N ASN A 90 9.42 3.91 10.37
CA ASN A 90 8.37 3.93 9.35
C ASN A 90 7.20 3.05 9.77
N LEU A 91 7.46 1.82 10.25
CA LEU A 91 6.40 0.93 10.71
C LEU A 91 5.64 1.52 11.91
N ARG A 92 6.31 2.17 12.86
CA ARG A 92 5.65 2.89 13.96
C ARG A 92 4.76 4.03 13.46
N HIS A 93 5.23 4.82 12.50
CA HIS A 93 4.44 5.90 11.92
C HIS A 93 3.21 5.39 11.17
N ILE A 94 3.35 4.35 10.35
CA ILE A 94 2.24 3.71 9.64
C ILE A 94 1.21 3.17 10.64
N LYS A 95 1.67 2.40 11.65
CA LYS A 95 0.78 1.88 12.70
C LYS A 95 0.03 3.01 13.40
N LYS A 96 0.69 4.14 13.72
CA LYS A 96 0.06 5.27 14.37
C LYS A 96 -0.97 5.95 13.46
N ALA A 97 -0.63 6.27 12.21
CA ALA A 97 -1.53 6.92 11.26
C ALA A 97 -2.80 6.10 10.97
N PHE A 98 -2.67 4.77 10.92
CA PHE A 98 -3.78 3.85 10.63
C PHE A 98 -4.38 3.21 11.89
N HIS A 99 -4.06 3.72 13.07
CA HIS A 99 -4.57 3.23 14.36
C HIS A 99 -4.44 1.70 14.54
N GLY A 100 -3.28 1.15 14.17
CA GLY A 100 -2.97 -0.27 14.27
C GLY A 100 -3.64 -1.16 13.23
N ARG A 101 -4.47 -0.62 12.32
CA ARG A 101 -5.13 -1.37 11.25
C ARG A 101 -4.16 -1.68 10.11
N VAL A 102 -3.17 -2.53 10.39
CA VAL A 102 -2.10 -2.88 9.46
C VAL A 102 -1.90 -4.38 9.35
N LEU A 103 -1.48 -4.84 8.18
CA LEU A 103 -0.94 -6.18 7.95
C LEU A 103 0.49 -6.02 7.43
N VAL A 104 1.45 -6.59 8.15
CA VAL A 104 2.88 -6.57 7.77
C VAL A 104 3.20 -7.94 7.20
N PHE A 105 3.71 -7.97 5.97
CA PHE A 105 4.07 -9.21 5.30
C PHE A 105 5.48 -9.64 5.70
N PRO A 106 5.81 -10.93 5.62
CA PRO A 106 7.19 -11.39 5.81
C PRO A 106 8.13 -10.67 4.83
N GLU A 107 9.34 -10.40 5.30
CA GLU A 107 10.43 -9.91 4.45
C GLU A 107 10.77 -10.98 3.39
N ILE A 108 11.01 -10.51 2.17
CA ILE A 108 11.51 -11.37 1.07
C ILE A 108 13.04 -11.33 1.01
N ASP A 109 13.66 -12.24 0.27
CA ASP A 109 15.12 -12.37 0.19
C ASP A 109 15.82 -11.07 -0.25
N GLU A 110 15.14 -10.23 -1.03
CA GLU A 110 15.62 -8.92 -1.47
C GLU A 110 15.52 -7.82 -0.40
N GLY A 111 15.08 -8.15 0.82
CA GLY A 111 15.00 -7.24 1.95
C GLY A 111 13.80 -6.29 1.95
N ASN A 112 12.81 -6.53 1.10
CA ASN A 112 11.59 -5.71 1.05
C ASN A 112 10.49 -6.26 1.95
N VAL A 113 9.77 -5.37 2.61
CA VAL A 113 8.60 -5.64 3.43
C VAL A 113 7.42 -4.84 2.89
N VAL A 114 6.35 -5.53 2.54
CA VAL A 114 5.09 -4.87 2.17
C VAL A 114 4.23 -4.70 3.41
N VAL A 115 3.66 -3.52 3.59
CA VAL A 115 2.66 -3.23 4.62
C VAL A 115 1.35 -2.83 3.97
N PHE A 116 0.27 -3.51 4.31
CA PHE A 116 -1.08 -3.03 4.02
C PHE A 116 -1.62 -2.27 5.22
N ALA A 117 -2.25 -1.13 4.99
CA ALA A 117 -2.94 -0.38 6.02
C ALA A 117 -4.33 0.06 5.55
N PHE A 118 -5.29 0.09 6.47
CA PHE A 118 -6.72 0.18 6.14
C PHE A 118 -7.38 1.41 6.75
N ALA A 119 -8.18 2.11 5.94
CA ALA A 119 -8.90 3.30 6.38
C ALA A 119 -9.83 2.99 7.57
N ASP A 120 -10.52 1.85 7.51
CA ASP A 120 -11.39 1.32 8.56
C ASP A 120 -11.19 -0.19 8.78
N GLN A 121 -12.04 -0.81 9.61
CA GLN A 121 -11.95 -2.24 9.93
C GLN A 121 -12.74 -3.15 8.98
N LYS A 122 -13.51 -2.61 8.03
CA LYS A 122 -14.47 -3.41 7.25
C LYS A 122 -13.78 -4.47 6.40
N LEU A 123 -12.69 -4.09 5.72
CA LEU A 123 -11.87 -5.04 4.93
C LEU A 123 -11.16 -6.07 5.83
N LEU A 124 -10.68 -5.66 7.00
CA LEU A 124 -10.04 -6.56 7.96
C LEU A 124 -11.03 -7.60 8.51
N ASN A 125 -12.27 -7.19 8.75
CA ASN A 125 -13.35 -8.01 9.30
C ASN A 125 -14.06 -8.88 8.26
N MET A 126 -13.60 -8.89 7.00
CA MET A 126 -14.18 -9.74 5.96
C MET A 126 -14.06 -11.22 6.33
N SER A 127 -15.15 -11.97 6.18
CA SER A 127 -15.13 -13.41 6.45
C SER A 127 -14.22 -14.15 5.46
N THR A 128 -13.67 -15.29 5.90
CA THR A 128 -12.87 -16.18 5.05
C THR A 128 -13.61 -16.54 3.76
N GLN A 129 -14.89 -16.88 3.86
CA GLN A 129 -15.72 -17.23 2.72
C GLN A 129 -15.87 -16.06 1.75
N ALA A 130 -16.20 -14.86 2.26
CA ALA A 130 -16.37 -13.67 1.42
C ALA A 130 -15.06 -13.29 0.69
N LEU A 131 -13.91 -13.43 1.34
CA LEU A 131 -12.62 -13.18 0.72
C LEU A 131 -12.32 -14.19 -0.41
N LEU A 132 -12.59 -15.48 -0.18
CA LEU A 132 -12.39 -16.53 -1.19
C LEU A 132 -13.37 -16.42 -2.36
N ASP A 133 -14.61 -16.03 -2.11
CA ASP A 133 -15.62 -15.77 -3.15
C ASP A 133 -15.19 -14.59 -4.02
N ARG A 134 -14.73 -13.50 -3.40
CA ARG A 134 -14.21 -12.34 -4.13
C ARG A 134 -12.97 -12.69 -4.94
N ALA A 135 -12.06 -13.48 -4.37
CA ALA A 135 -10.87 -13.96 -5.05
C ALA A 135 -11.22 -14.82 -6.28
N THR A 136 -12.26 -15.64 -6.20
CA THR A 136 -12.76 -16.43 -7.33
C THR A 136 -13.25 -15.52 -8.47
N GLN A 137 -14.02 -14.47 -8.14
CA GLN A 137 -14.47 -13.49 -9.15
C GLN A 137 -13.30 -12.78 -9.82
N VAL A 138 -12.31 -12.33 -9.05
CA VAL A 138 -11.11 -11.65 -9.59
C VAL A 138 -10.32 -12.58 -10.49
N GLU A 139 -10.12 -13.84 -10.08
CA GLU A 139 -9.38 -14.82 -10.89
C GLU A 139 -10.09 -15.14 -12.21
N VAL A 140 -11.42 -15.24 -12.22
CA VAL A 140 -12.18 -15.42 -13.47
C VAL A 140 -12.04 -14.22 -14.40
N GLN A 141 -12.11 -12.99 -13.86
CA GLN A 141 -12.09 -11.76 -14.65
C GLN A 141 -10.70 -11.40 -15.18
N THR A 142 -9.65 -11.66 -14.39
CA THR A 142 -8.29 -11.19 -14.66
C THR A 142 -7.32 -12.30 -15.05
N ARG A 143 -7.67 -13.57 -14.77
CA ARG A 143 -6.80 -14.76 -14.84
C ARG A 143 -5.59 -14.72 -13.90
N LEU A 144 -5.52 -13.73 -13.01
CA LEU A 144 -4.53 -13.69 -11.95
C LEU A 144 -4.87 -14.71 -10.85
N PRO A 145 -3.87 -15.32 -10.17
CA PRO A 145 -4.10 -16.41 -9.21
C PRO A 145 -4.65 -15.90 -7.86
N ALA A 146 -5.75 -15.15 -7.89
CA ALA A 146 -6.29 -14.45 -6.74
C ALA A 146 -6.74 -15.39 -5.63
N ARG A 147 -7.24 -16.60 -5.93
CA ARG A 147 -7.58 -17.59 -4.87
C ARG A 147 -6.34 -18.06 -4.12
N ARG A 148 -5.19 -18.19 -4.80
CA ARG A 148 -3.92 -18.52 -4.15
C ARG A 148 -3.50 -17.39 -3.21
N TRP A 149 -3.56 -16.15 -3.67
CA TRP A 149 -3.22 -14.98 -2.84
C TRP A 149 -4.14 -14.83 -1.63
N ALA A 150 -5.45 -15.03 -1.79
CA ALA A 150 -6.39 -15.02 -0.68
C ALA A 150 -6.05 -16.09 0.39
N LYS A 151 -5.69 -17.30 -0.03
CA LYS A 151 -5.24 -18.35 0.90
C LYS A 151 -3.96 -17.94 1.63
N MET A 152 -3.01 -17.29 0.96
CA MET A 152 -1.80 -16.77 1.60
C MET A 152 -2.13 -15.68 2.64
N LEU A 153 -3.01 -14.74 2.29
CA LEU A 153 -3.48 -13.70 3.23
C LEU A 153 -4.16 -14.31 4.46
N LEU A 154 -4.96 -15.36 4.27
CA LEU A 154 -5.62 -16.07 5.37
C LEU A 154 -4.63 -16.83 6.24
N ALA A 155 -3.59 -17.44 5.65
CA ALA A 155 -2.53 -18.11 6.40
C ALA A 155 -1.66 -17.11 7.19
N MET A 156 -1.59 -15.86 6.74
CA MET A 156 -0.91 -14.76 7.43
C MET A 156 -1.78 -14.05 8.46
N ARG A 157 -3.08 -14.36 8.57
CA ARG A 157 -3.91 -13.80 9.65
C ARG A 157 -3.34 -14.27 10.99
N PRO A 158 -3.05 -13.36 11.93
CA PRO A 158 -2.75 -13.77 13.29
C PRO A 158 -3.91 -14.62 13.80
N ILE A 159 -3.60 -15.76 14.43
CA ILE A 159 -4.59 -16.70 14.99
C ILE A 159 -5.45 -16.02 16.07
N ASP A 160 -4.95 -14.93 16.68
CA ASP A 160 -5.66 -14.15 17.69
C ASP A 160 -5.98 -12.73 17.22
N SER A 161 -7.25 -12.39 17.34
CA SER A 161 -7.83 -11.06 17.11
C SER A 161 -7.50 -10.10 18.24
N THR A 162 -6.20 -9.89 18.47
CA THR A 162 -5.69 -8.80 19.31
C THR A 162 -4.21 -8.62 18.97
N PHE A 163 -3.84 -7.47 18.43
CA PHE A 163 -2.44 -7.04 18.47
C PHE A 163 -2.12 -6.70 19.92
N THR A 164 -1.69 -7.69 20.70
CA THR A 164 -0.96 -7.45 21.94
C THR A 164 0.47 -7.10 21.57
N ILE A 165 0.90 -5.90 21.97
CA ILE A 165 2.30 -5.60 22.24
C ILE A 165 2.31 -5.04 23.68
N PRO A 166 3.23 -5.47 24.55
CA PRO A 166 3.34 -4.95 25.92
C PRO A 166 3.46 -3.42 25.99
#